data_AF-A0A1F4UFG7-F1
#
_entry.id   AF-A0A1F4UFG7-F1
#
_cell.length_a   1.000
_cell.length_b   1.000
_cell.length_c   1.000
_cell.angle_alpha   90.00
_cell.angle_beta   90.00
_cell.angle_gamma   90.00
#
_symmetry.space_group_name_H-M   'P 1'
#
loop_
_entity.id
_entity.type
_entity.pdbx_description
1 polymer ?
#
loop_
_entity_poly.entity_id
_entity_poly.type
_entity_poly.pdbx_seq_one_letter_code
_entity_poly.pdbx_strand_id
1 'polypeptide(L)'
;MKCLKYLTVLLLAMLIVSFLRADVSAIEVIAREEISIDESLSEEIDIFSSPQKIYISQIRGFNSELSNNSKEWVQLLYYQSITRLNLNDIPFNYLIDQSGNIYEGARGGVGVNPGLEGGENVILIGIMDDRATLSPRTYSSLKEFVEDLSYKYGIKEGNWDFIDLKLKNSEEGFSYLVPIQSKNPLKQSISTFFKEIEWSSKEHLDYKSSIVSVDYEKEVVIGDTLQVKVSVKNENDFAWFTSPNYIYVSTKDSKESIHAINSEWESFSKPTYIKEEVVKAGDTVEILFEMLAKSKPGKYKESFYLMKSSDIVVDASSFDVEFSIVKGSNKIIEIVSPEYGFVNIRECKWYSCKKVEVANEGDVFITTKKEDGWYEIVYGDNKKGWIYQKYAREL
;
A
#
# COMPACT_ATOMS: atom_id res chain seq x y z
N MET A 1 33.98 2.44 -49.16
CA MET A 1 32.70 2.91 -48.56
C MET A 1 32.11 1.98 -47.49
N LYS A 2 32.16 0.64 -47.61
CA LYS A 2 31.62 -0.26 -46.55
C LYS A 2 32.35 -0.14 -45.21
N CYS A 3 33.69 -0.08 -45.19
CA CYS A 3 34.48 0.10 -43.95
C CYS A 3 34.12 1.38 -43.16
N LEU A 4 33.85 2.49 -43.84
CA LEU A 4 33.53 3.77 -43.17
C LEU A 4 32.17 3.71 -42.44
N LYS A 5 31.19 2.96 -42.98
CA LYS A 5 29.89 2.72 -42.34
C LYS A 5 30.00 1.85 -41.08
N TYR A 6 30.87 0.83 -41.09
CA TYR A 6 31.06 -0.01 -39.91
C TYR A 6 31.77 0.75 -38.79
N LEU A 7 32.72 1.63 -39.13
CA LEU A 7 33.42 2.46 -38.14
C LEU A 7 32.48 3.48 -37.48
N THR A 8 31.58 4.11 -38.24
CA THR A 8 30.61 5.06 -37.67
C THR A 8 29.55 4.38 -36.80
N VAL A 9 29.08 3.18 -37.15
CA VAL A 9 28.15 2.42 -36.31
C VAL A 9 28.82 1.96 -35.01
N LEU A 10 30.10 1.54 -35.07
CA LEU A 10 30.85 1.14 -33.88
C LEU A 10 31.10 2.32 -32.93
N LEU A 11 31.44 3.50 -33.47
CA LEU A 11 31.60 4.74 -32.70
C LEU A 11 30.27 5.19 -32.06
N LEU A 12 29.16 5.11 -32.79
CA LEU A 12 27.84 5.46 -32.25
C LEU A 12 27.41 4.48 -31.14
N ALA A 13 27.68 3.18 -31.32
CA ALA A 13 27.40 2.16 -30.30
C ALA A 13 28.28 2.34 -29.05
N MET A 14 29.57 2.66 -29.19
CA MET A 14 30.42 3.01 -28.05
C MET A 14 29.93 4.26 -27.32
N LEU A 15 29.50 5.29 -28.07
CA LEU A 15 28.96 6.52 -27.48
C LEU A 15 27.69 6.23 -26.66
N ILE A 16 26.78 5.40 -27.19
CA ILE A 16 25.56 4.98 -26.50
C ILE A 16 25.87 4.15 -25.24
N VAL A 17 26.86 3.25 -25.31
CA VAL A 17 27.28 2.45 -24.14
C VAL A 17 27.95 3.32 -23.06
N SER A 18 28.65 4.40 -23.42
CA SER A 18 29.19 5.36 -22.44
C SER A 18 28.15 6.25 -21.77
N PHE A 19 26.97 6.45 -22.38
CA PHE A 19 25.84 7.16 -21.74
C PHE A 19 24.96 6.25 -20.85
N LEU A 20 25.19 4.93 -20.87
CA LEU A 20 24.40 3.95 -20.10
C LEU A 20 25.06 3.49 -18.80
N ARG A 21 26.21 4.05 -18.42
CA ARG A 21 26.80 3.84 -17.08
C ARG A 21 26.30 4.92 -16.13
N ALA A 22 25.02 4.86 -15.79
CA ALA A 22 24.60 5.38 -14.50
C ALA A 22 25.06 4.33 -13.48
N ASP A 23 26.15 4.60 -12.77
CA ASP A 23 26.49 3.85 -11.58
C ASP A 23 25.37 4.14 -10.57
N VAL A 24 24.36 3.27 -10.54
CA VAL A 24 23.35 3.27 -9.48
C VAL A 24 24.04 2.71 -8.26
N SER A 25 24.78 3.57 -7.56
CA SER A 25 25.22 3.28 -6.20
C SER A 25 23.97 3.25 -5.34
N ALA A 26 23.43 2.05 -5.11
CA ALA A 26 22.39 1.87 -4.11
C ALA A 26 22.97 2.29 -2.76
N ILE A 27 22.23 3.14 -2.03
CA ILE A 27 22.62 3.55 -0.70
C ILE A 27 22.57 2.33 0.20
N GLU A 28 23.72 1.99 0.78
CA GLU A 28 23.85 0.86 1.69
C GLU A 28 23.49 1.32 3.10
N VAL A 29 22.39 0.78 3.63
CA VAL A 29 22.01 0.94 5.03
C VAL A 29 22.55 -0.27 5.80
N ILE A 30 23.38 -0.01 6.80
CA ILE A 30 23.94 -1.04 7.68
C ILE A 30 22.82 -1.50 8.62
N ALA A 31 22.33 -2.72 8.38
CA ALA A 31 21.23 -3.32 9.13
C ALA A 31 21.62 -3.62 10.59
N ARG A 32 20.62 -3.73 11.47
CA ARG A 32 20.83 -3.97 12.91
C ARG A 32 21.64 -5.23 13.19
N GLU A 33 21.47 -6.28 12.39
CA GLU A 33 22.20 -7.55 12.52
C GLU A 33 23.71 -7.34 12.32
N GLU A 34 24.10 -6.46 11.40
CA GLU A 34 25.50 -6.12 11.12
C GLU A 34 26.14 -5.24 12.20
N ILE A 35 25.32 -4.58 13.02
CA ILE A 35 25.75 -3.79 14.18
C ILE A 35 25.93 -4.69 15.40
N SER A 36 25.41 -5.93 15.38
CA SER A 36 25.52 -6.91 16.47
C SER A 36 24.91 -6.41 17.79
N ILE A 37 23.72 -5.82 17.72
CA ILE A 37 22.94 -5.38 18.89
C ILE A 37 22.16 -6.58 19.48
N ASP A 38 22.04 -6.64 20.80
CA ASP A 38 21.19 -7.64 21.48
C ASP A 38 19.72 -7.21 21.45
N GLU A 39 18.98 -7.67 20.44
CA GLU A 39 17.58 -7.29 20.24
C GLU A 39 16.61 -7.78 21.32
N SER A 40 17.06 -8.67 22.23
CA SER A 40 16.21 -9.18 23.31
C SER A 40 15.89 -8.13 24.38
N LEU A 41 16.60 -7.00 24.38
CA LEU A 41 16.40 -5.91 25.34
C LEU A 41 15.34 -4.89 24.91
N SER A 42 15.05 -4.82 23.61
CA SER A 42 14.05 -3.88 23.06
C SER A 42 12.69 -4.53 22.98
N GLU A 43 11.65 -3.77 23.31
CA GLU A 43 10.26 -4.18 23.09
C GLU A 43 9.77 -3.63 21.74
N GLU A 44 8.97 -4.43 21.03
CA GLU A 44 8.44 -4.04 19.73
C GLU A 44 7.41 -2.92 19.87
N ILE A 45 7.49 -1.94 18.97
CA ILE A 45 6.59 -0.79 18.94
C ILE A 45 5.47 -1.09 17.94
N ASP A 46 4.23 -1.11 18.40
CA ASP A 46 3.07 -1.36 17.52
C ASP A 46 2.54 -0.11 16.80
N ILE A 47 3.32 0.97 16.77
CA ILE A 47 2.91 2.23 16.11
C ILE A 47 3.66 2.34 14.78
N PHE A 48 2.97 1.95 13.72
CA PHE A 48 3.43 2.06 12.34
C PHE A 48 2.57 3.07 11.59
N SER A 49 3.20 3.84 10.70
CA SER A 49 2.52 4.87 9.93
C SER A 49 3.26 5.18 8.64
N SER A 50 2.52 5.58 7.61
CA SER A 50 3.09 5.88 6.29
C SER A 50 3.98 7.11 6.38
N PRO A 51 5.27 7.04 6.00
CA PRO A 51 6.17 8.18 6.06
C PRO A 51 5.68 9.36 5.22
N GLN A 52 5.51 10.51 5.85
CA GLN A 52 5.15 11.76 5.18
C GLN A 52 6.06 12.91 5.55
N LYS A 53 6.91 12.75 6.57
CA LYS A 53 7.78 13.79 7.10
C LYS A 53 9.13 13.23 7.54
N ILE A 54 10.19 14.00 7.36
CA ILE A 54 11.54 13.67 7.86
C ILE A 54 11.92 14.62 8.98
N TYR A 55 12.26 14.09 10.15
CA TYR A 55 12.96 14.85 11.18
C TYR A 55 14.43 14.52 11.16
N ILE A 56 15.24 15.55 11.32
CA ILE A 56 16.67 15.42 11.54
C ILE A 56 16.99 15.98 12.91
N SER A 57 17.79 15.25 13.69
CA SER A 57 18.33 15.74 14.95
C SER A 57 19.82 15.46 15.05
N GLN A 58 20.57 16.33 15.72
CA GLN A 58 21.97 16.11 16.02
C GLN A 58 22.11 15.41 17.37
N ILE A 59 22.81 14.28 17.39
CA ILE A 59 23.08 13.54 18.62
C ILE A 59 24.25 14.21 19.33
N ARG A 60 24.01 14.71 20.54
CA ARG A 60 25.01 15.38 21.37
C ARG A 60 25.62 14.40 22.38
N GLY A 61 26.81 14.73 22.87
CA GLY A 61 27.52 13.91 23.86
C GLY A 61 28.47 12.91 23.20
N PHE A 62 29.21 13.36 22.19
CA PHE A 62 30.20 12.56 21.48
C PHE A 62 31.27 12.05 22.43
N ASN A 63 31.48 10.72 22.43
CA ASN A 63 32.64 10.14 23.09
C ASN A 63 33.79 10.12 22.07
N SER A 64 34.82 10.94 22.30
CA SER A 64 35.99 11.01 21.39
C SER A 64 36.73 9.67 21.27
N GLU A 65 36.59 8.77 22.24
CA GLU A 65 37.16 7.41 22.20
C GLU A 65 36.46 6.51 21.19
N LEU A 66 35.18 6.77 20.88
CA LEU A 66 34.38 6.01 19.91
C LEU A 66 34.34 6.66 18.52
N SER A 67 35.06 7.78 18.34
CA SER A 67 35.09 8.54 17.09
C SER A 67 35.47 7.74 15.85
N ASN A 68 36.28 6.69 16.03
CA ASN A 68 36.72 5.80 14.96
C ASN A 68 35.96 4.47 14.90
N ASN A 69 34.95 4.28 15.76
CA ASN A 69 34.15 3.05 15.82
C ASN A 69 32.65 3.36 15.93
N SER A 70 32.07 3.77 14.80
CA SER A 70 30.67 4.16 14.72
C SER A 70 29.71 3.03 15.08
N LYS A 71 30.05 1.76 14.83
CA LYS A 71 29.23 0.60 15.26
C LYS A 71 29.12 0.52 16.77
N GLU A 72 30.24 0.61 17.50
CA GLU A 72 30.24 0.67 18.97
C GLU A 72 29.47 1.88 19.50
N TRP A 73 29.48 3.00 18.76
CA TRP A 73 28.69 4.16 19.16
C TRP A 73 27.18 3.93 19.03
N VAL A 74 26.73 3.29 17.94
CA VAL A 74 25.32 2.91 17.79
C VAL A 74 24.91 1.91 18.89
N GLN A 75 25.75 0.92 19.20
CA GLN A 75 25.53 -0.02 20.31
C GLN A 75 25.41 0.72 21.65
N LEU A 76 26.34 1.64 21.95
CA LEU A 76 26.28 2.44 23.17
C LEU A 76 24.97 3.24 23.24
N LEU A 77 24.56 3.87 22.14
CA LEU A 77 23.32 4.63 22.07
C LEU A 77 22.10 3.73 22.32
N TYR A 78 22.07 2.53 21.74
CA TYR A 78 21.04 1.52 21.98
C TYR A 78 20.95 1.15 23.46
N TYR A 79 22.06 0.70 24.06
CA TYR A 79 22.07 0.27 25.46
C TYR A 79 21.76 1.42 26.42
N GLN A 80 22.26 2.62 26.15
CA GLN A 80 21.95 3.81 26.94
C GLN A 80 20.46 4.17 26.87
N SER A 81 19.86 4.11 25.67
CA SER A 81 18.45 4.43 25.45
C SER A 81 17.55 3.52 26.29
N ILE A 82 17.80 2.21 26.26
CA ILE A 82 16.99 1.25 26.99
C ILE A 82 17.31 1.30 28.49
N THR A 83 18.57 1.09 28.88
CA THR A 83 18.93 0.84 30.29
C THR A 83 18.98 2.10 31.16
N ARG A 84 19.17 3.28 30.58
CA ARG A 84 19.32 4.54 31.33
C ARG A 84 18.21 5.53 31.08
N LEU A 85 17.71 5.61 29.84
CA LEU A 85 16.64 6.55 29.49
C LEU A 85 15.25 5.91 29.58
N ASN A 86 15.17 4.60 29.81
CA ASN A 86 13.93 3.83 29.84
C ASN A 86 13.11 4.01 28.54
N LEU A 87 13.80 4.09 27.41
CA LEU A 87 13.19 4.04 26.09
C LEU A 87 12.99 2.57 25.69
N ASN A 88 12.05 2.32 24.78
CA ASN A 88 11.77 0.98 24.25
C ASN A 88 12.85 0.45 23.30
N ASP A 89 13.43 1.34 22.49
CA ASP A 89 14.52 1.06 21.55
C ASP A 89 15.39 2.31 21.37
N ILE A 90 16.35 2.26 20.43
CA ILE A 90 17.07 3.42 19.94
C ILE A 90 16.10 4.42 19.30
N PRO A 91 16.10 5.70 19.71
CA PRO A 91 15.01 6.60 19.37
C PRO A 91 15.24 7.34 18.06
N PHE A 92 15.67 6.61 17.03
CA PHE A 92 15.92 7.10 15.67
C PHE A 92 15.55 5.99 14.69
N ASN A 93 14.94 6.29 13.55
CA ASN A 93 14.78 5.29 12.48
C ASN A 93 16.13 5.02 11.80
N TYR A 94 16.94 6.06 11.65
CA TYR A 94 18.26 5.98 11.01
C TYR A 94 19.29 6.83 11.73
N LEU A 95 20.55 6.42 11.64
CA LEU A 95 21.68 7.18 12.13
C LEU A 95 22.69 7.38 11.01
N ILE A 96 23.32 8.55 10.94
CA ILE A 96 24.37 8.84 9.96
C ILE A 96 25.64 9.35 10.64
N ASP A 97 26.76 8.67 10.41
CA ASP A 97 28.05 9.04 11.00
C ASP A 97 28.81 10.13 10.22
N GLN A 98 29.94 10.55 10.78
CA GLN A 98 30.83 11.56 10.19
C GLN A 98 31.48 11.14 8.87
N SER A 99 31.52 9.83 8.60
CA SER A 99 32.04 9.23 7.36
C SER A 99 30.97 9.10 6.28
N GLY A 100 29.69 9.26 6.65
CA GLY A 100 28.54 9.14 5.75
C GLY A 100 27.88 7.76 5.77
N ASN A 101 28.31 6.84 6.64
CA ASN A 101 27.64 5.54 6.73
C ASN A 101 26.29 5.71 7.43
N ILE A 102 25.30 4.97 6.94
CA ILE A 102 23.91 5.01 7.43
C ILE A 102 23.63 3.70 8.15
N TYR A 103 23.09 3.79 9.35
CA TYR A 103 22.78 2.66 10.21
C TYR A 103 21.27 2.63 10.44
N GLU A 104 20.70 1.43 10.37
CA GLU A 104 19.35 1.20 10.83
C GLU A 104 19.26 1.42 12.35
N GLY A 105 18.27 2.22 12.75
CA GLY A 105 17.95 2.51 14.14
C GLY A 105 16.84 1.58 14.64
N ALA A 106 15.68 2.13 14.97
CA ALA A 106 14.56 1.43 15.60
C ALA A 106 14.11 0.21 14.80
N ARG A 107 13.81 -0.88 15.52
CA ARG A 107 13.33 -2.13 14.95
C ARG A 107 11.99 -1.93 14.23
N GLY A 108 11.86 -2.51 13.05
CA GLY A 108 10.67 -2.37 12.19
C GLY A 108 10.89 -1.47 10.96
N GLY A 109 12.08 -0.89 10.83
CA GLY A 109 12.50 -0.18 9.62
C GLY A 109 11.75 1.13 9.38
N VAL A 110 11.35 1.37 8.13
CA VAL A 110 10.66 2.61 7.77
C VAL A 110 9.21 2.60 8.26
N GLY A 111 8.80 3.70 8.92
CA GLY A 111 7.41 3.95 9.32
C GLY A 111 7.07 3.51 10.74
N VAL A 112 7.97 2.78 11.42
CA VAL A 112 7.87 2.59 12.87
C VAL A 112 8.11 3.93 13.57
N ASN A 113 7.31 4.24 14.59
CA ASN A 113 7.54 5.40 15.44
C ASN A 113 8.68 5.07 16.43
N PRO A 114 9.85 5.75 16.38
CA PRO A 114 11.00 5.43 17.22
C PRO A 114 10.88 6.01 18.64
N GLY A 115 9.69 6.00 19.24
CA GLY A 115 9.45 6.55 20.57
C GLY A 115 9.30 8.08 20.61
N LEU A 116 8.71 8.69 19.58
CA LEU A 116 8.39 10.12 19.50
C LEU A 116 6.93 10.41 19.88
N GLU A 117 6.73 11.41 20.73
CA GLU A 117 5.41 11.99 21.00
C GLU A 117 4.86 12.64 19.72
N GLY A 118 3.72 12.14 19.22
CA GLY A 118 3.16 12.59 17.95
C GLY A 118 4.04 12.28 16.74
N GLY A 119 4.87 11.23 16.83
CA GLY A 119 5.78 10.78 15.77
C GLY A 119 5.12 10.02 14.61
N GLU A 120 3.80 10.09 14.48
CA GLU A 120 3.10 9.48 13.34
C GLU A 120 3.58 10.09 12.02
N ASN A 121 3.81 9.23 11.04
CA ASN A 121 4.26 9.56 9.69
C ASN A 121 5.66 10.20 9.62
N VAL A 122 6.48 10.04 10.67
CA VAL A 122 7.82 10.64 10.76
C VAL A 122 8.91 9.58 10.58
N ILE A 123 9.89 9.89 9.75
CA ILE A 123 11.21 9.25 9.77
C ILE A 123 12.17 10.16 10.53
N LEU A 124 12.72 9.68 11.64
CA LEU A 124 13.72 10.41 12.42
C LEU A 124 15.13 9.93 12.10
N ILE A 125 15.96 10.86 11.62
CA ILE A 125 17.37 10.65 11.28
C ILE A 125 18.24 11.35 12.33
N GLY A 126 19.13 10.60 12.98
CA GLY A 126 20.10 11.10 13.94
C GLY A 126 21.46 11.33 13.29
N ILE A 127 21.97 12.56 13.35
CA ILE A 127 23.32 12.90 12.91
C ILE A 127 24.29 12.65 14.06
N MET A 128 25.17 11.70 13.83
CA MET A 128 26.24 11.27 14.70
C MET A 128 27.50 12.14 14.47
N ASP A 129 27.36 13.45 14.71
CA ASP A 129 28.40 14.47 14.55
C ASP A 129 28.14 15.61 15.54
N ASP A 130 29.16 16.12 16.22
CA ASP A 130 29.04 17.24 17.18
C ASP A 130 29.46 18.59 16.57
N ARG A 131 29.96 18.59 15.34
CA ARG A 131 30.39 19.80 14.64
C ARG A 131 29.19 20.68 14.26
N ALA A 132 29.45 21.98 14.15
CA ALA A 132 28.46 22.96 13.69
C ALA A 132 28.16 22.86 12.19
N THR A 133 28.97 22.10 11.44
CA THR A 133 28.87 21.89 9.99
C THR A 133 29.17 20.44 9.66
N LEU A 134 28.39 19.84 8.75
CA LEU A 134 28.61 18.45 8.32
C LEU A 134 29.88 18.32 7.48
N SER A 135 30.49 17.13 7.51
CA SER A 135 31.53 16.80 6.53
C SER A 135 30.93 16.70 5.12
N PRO A 136 31.72 16.92 4.05
CA PRO A 136 31.24 16.71 2.68
C PRO A 136 30.71 15.29 2.42
N ARG A 137 31.22 14.28 3.13
CA ARG A 137 30.77 12.88 2.96
C ARG A 137 29.42 12.64 3.63
N THR A 138 29.27 13.09 4.88
CA THR A 138 27.99 13.05 5.59
C THR A 138 26.93 13.84 4.83
N TYR A 139 27.31 14.98 4.24
CA TYR A 139 26.44 15.78 3.38
C TYR A 139 25.94 14.98 2.17
N SER A 140 26.84 14.40 1.36
CA SER A 140 26.46 13.63 0.17
C SER A 140 25.56 12.45 0.54
N SER A 141 25.92 11.72 1.60
CA SER A 141 25.19 10.52 2.00
C SER A 141 23.81 10.86 2.57
N LEU A 142 23.68 11.94 3.36
CA LEU A 142 22.38 12.42 3.81
C LEU A 142 21.51 12.91 2.64
N LYS A 143 22.13 13.52 1.62
CA LYS A 143 21.44 13.94 0.39
C LYS A 143 20.81 12.78 -0.31
N GLU A 144 21.66 11.85 -0.75
CA GLU A 144 21.24 10.68 -1.48
C GLU A 144 20.16 9.93 -0.68
N PHE A 145 20.32 9.83 0.64
CA PHE A 145 19.38 9.10 1.47
C PHE A 145 18.03 9.78 1.62
N VAL A 146 17.99 11.10 1.78
CA VAL A 146 16.72 11.83 1.82
C VAL A 146 16.04 11.82 0.45
N GLU A 147 16.79 11.90 -0.64
CA GLU A 147 16.27 11.75 -2.00
C GLU A 147 15.67 10.35 -2.21
N ASP A 148 16.35 9.28 -1.78
CA ASP A 148 15.85 7.91 -1.84
C ASP A 148 14.57 7.72 -1.02
N LEU A 149 14.55 8.22 0.23
CA LEU A 149 13.35 8.18 1.09
C LEU A 149 12.19 8.99 0.48
N SER A 150 12.47 10.17 -0.06
CA SER A 150 11.47 11.00 -0.73
C SER A 150 10.93 10.30 -1.98
N TYR A 151 11.80 9.71 -2.80
CA TYR A 151 11.43 8.97 -4.00
C TYR A 151 10.56 7.76 -3.68
N LYS A 152 11.01 6.91 -2.75
CA LYS A 152 10.28 5.71 -2.35
C LYS A 152 8.92 6.04 -1.75
N TYR A 153 8.85 6.92 -0.76
CA TYR A 153 7.63 7.15 0.03
C TYR A 153 6.80 8.36 -0.41
N GLY A 154 7.24 9.13 -1.39
CA GLY A 154 6.54 10.33 -1.87
C GLY A 154 6.54 11.49 -0.87
N ILE A 155 7.59 11.63 -0.07
CA ILE A 155 7.73 12.71 0.91
C ILE A 155 7.99 14.02 0.17
N LYS A 156 7.09 14.99 0.34
CA LYS A 156 7.09 16.25 -0.42
C LYS A 156 8.13 17.24 0.10
N GLU A 157 8.57 18.13 -0.79
CA GLU A 157 9.36 19.31 -0.41
C GLU A 157 8.66 20.08 0.72
N GLY A 158 9.44 20.51 1.72
CA GLY A 158 8.93 21.22 2.90
C GLY A 158 8.40 20.30 4.01
N ASN A 159 8.21 19.00 3.77
CA ASN A 159 7.86 18.03 4.81
C ASN A 159 9.09 17.51 5.55
N TRP A 160 9.89 18.44 6.08
CA TRP A 160 11.03 18.09 6.92
C TRP A 160 11.26 19.18 7.97
N ASP A 161 11.94 18.85 9.08
CA ASP A 161 12.45 19.85 10.01
C ASP A 161 13.71 19.37 10.72
N PHE A 162 14.51 20.33 11.19
CA PHE A 162 15.63 20.09 12.08
C PHE A 162 15.20 20.39 13.52
N ILE A 163 15.19 19.35 14.35
CA ILE A 163 14.62 19.36 15.70
C ILE A 163 15.68 19.04 16.76
N ASP A 164 15.46 19.55 17.96
CA ASP A 164 16.10 19.00 19.15
C ASP A 164 15.10 18.03 19.81
N LEU A 165 15.62 17.03 20.50
CA LEU A 165 14.80 16.02 21.18
C LEU A 165 14.88 16.24 22.69
N LYS A 166 13.72 16.26 23.34
CA LYS A 166 13.62 16.36 24.80
C LYS A 166 13.04 15.07 25.36
N LEU A 167 13.77 14.42 26.28
CA LEU A 167 13.26 13.25 26.99
C LEU A 167 12.11 13.65 27.92
N LYS A 168 11.01 12.90 27.86
CA LYS A 168 9.90 12.95 28.81
C LYS A 168 9.79 11.57 29.45
N ASN A 169 10.10 11.53 30.74
CA ASN A 169 10.06 10.30 31.51
C ASN A 169 8.59 9.88 31.73
N SER A 170 8.30 8.60 31.58
CA SER A 170 7.02 8.03 31.99
C SER A 170 7.16 7.32 33.33
N GLU A 171 6.18 7.49 34.22
CA GLU A 171 6.05 6.69 35.44
C GLU A 171 5.37 5.33 35.16
N GLU A 172 4.59 5.25 34.09
CA GLU A 172 3.89 4.06 33.62
C GLU A 172 4.38 3.72 32.21
N GLY A 173 5.26 2.72 32.08
CA GLY A 173 5.82 2.28 30.80
C GLY A 173 7.10 3.01 30.37
N PHE A 174 7.36 3.02 29.06
CA PHE A 174 8.56 3.62 28.49
C PHE A 174 8.51 5.15 28.45
N SER A 175 9.65 5.77 28.68
CA SER A 175 9.89 7.16 28.34
C SER A 175 9.77 7.38 26.83
N TYR A 176 9.62 8.63 26.42
CA TYR A 176 9.56 9.00 25.00
C TYR A 176 10.21 10.35 24.75
N LEU A 177 10.49 10.65 23.49
CA LEU A 177 11.10 11.89 23.06
C LEU A 177 10.04 12.86 22.52
N VAL A 178 10.16 14.12 22.93
CA VAL A 178 9.32 15.21 22.44
C VAL A 178 10.14 16.05 21.46
N PRO A 179 9.74 16.15 20.18
CA PRO A 179 10.41 16.99 19.22
C PRO A 179 10.16 18.46 19.55
N ILE A 180 11.23 19.25 19.65
CA ILE A 180 11.15 20.69 19.85
C ILE A 180 11.92 21.42 18.76
N GLN A 181 11.50 22.64 18.43
CA GLN A 181 12.19 23.43 17.41
C GLN A 181 13.64 23.69 17.83
N SER A 182 14.58 23.24 17.00
CA SER A 182 15.99 23.45 17.27
C SER A 182 16.40 24.91 17.05
N LYS A 183 17.30 25.39 17.91
CA LYS A 183 18.04 26.66 17.75
C LYS A 183 19.49 26.44 17.30
N ASN A 184 19.84 25.20 16.94
CA ASN A 184 21.19 24.82 16.56
C ASN A 184 21.62 25.51 15.26
N PRO A 185 22.83 26.10 15.18
CA PRO A 185 23.36 26.67 13.94
C PRO A 185 23.38 25.68 12.77
N LEU A 186 23.53 24.39 13.04
CA LEU A 186 23.49 23.34 12.02
C LEU A 186 22.19 23.34 11.21
N LYS A 187 21.07 23.78 11.81
CA LYS A 187 19.79 23.93 11.11
C LYS A 187 19.94 24.78 9.85
N GLN A 188 20.68 25.88 9.87
CA GLN A 188 20.83 26.75 8.71
C GLN A 188 21.66 26.10 7.60
N SER A 189 22.68 25.33 7.97
CA SER A 189 23.46 24.52 7.03
C SER A 189 22.56 23.48 6.35
N ILE A 190 21.76 22.76 7.12
CA ILE A 190 20.83 21.74 6.62
C ILE A 190 19.69 22.37 5.81
N SER A 191 19.14 23.51 6.21
CA SER A 191 18.10 24.22 5.43
C SER A 191 18.61 24.72 4.08
N THR A 192 19.89 25.09 3.98
CA THR A 192 20.47 25.49 2.69
C THR A 192 20.63 24.27 1.80
N PHE A 193 21.12 23.17 2.38
CA PHE A 193 21.26 21.87 1.75
C PHE A 193 19.94 21.30 1.20
N PHE A 194 18.86 21.33 1.99
CA PHE A 194 17.58 20.75 1.61
C PHE A 194 16.91 21.44 0.40
N LYS A 195 17.43 22.61 -0.03
CA LYS A 195 17.03 23.27 -1.29
C LYS A 195 17.60 22.59 -2.53
N GLU A 196 18.66 21.79 -2.37
CA GLU A 196 19.33 21.06 -3.45
C GLU A 196 18.84 19.61 -3.59
N ILE A 197 17.90 19.19 -2.75
CA ILE A 197 17.33 17.84 -2.74
C ILE A 197 16.28 17.73 -3.86
N GLU A 198 16.38 16.66 -4.63
CA GLU A 198 15.37 16.28 -5.61
C GLU A 198 14.21 15.54 -4.93
N TRP A 199 13.16 16.28 -4.59
CA TRP A 199 11.97 15.71 -3.94
C TRP A 199 11.04 15.01 -4.92
N SER A 200 10.48 13.88 -4.49
CA SER A 200 9.34 13.23 -5.13
C SER A 200 8.08 13.39 -4.27
N SER A 201 7.00 13.82 -4.90
CA SER A 201 5.66 13.86 -4.27
C SER A 201 4.84 12.58 -4.50
N LYS A 202 5.42 11.61 -5.22
CA LYS A 202 4.80 10.33 -5.55
C LYS A 202 5.61 9.18 -4.96
N GLU A 203 4.89 8.16 -4.53
CA GLU A 203 5.45 6.90 -4.04
C GLU A 203 5.98 6.07 -5.22
N HIS A 204 7.14 5.44 -5.03
CA HIS A 204 7.80 4.56 -6.00
C HIS A 204 8.28 3.28 -5.30
N LEU A 205 7.34 2.59 -4.65
CA LEU A 205 7.58 1.30 -4.02
C LEU A 205 7.09 0.17 -4.92
N ASP A 206 7.92 -0.86 -5.06
CA ASP A 206 7.55 -2.10 -5.74
C ASP A 206 6.94 -3.07 -4.72
N TYR A 207 5.62 -3.12 -4.67
CA TYR A 207 4.90 -4.00 -3.75
C TYR A 207 4.96 -5.45 -4.25
N LYS A 208 5.28 -6.39 -3.37
CA LYS A 208 5.44 -7.81 -3.67
C LYS A 208 4.66 -8.65 -2.69
N SER A 209 3.88 -9.59 -3.22
CA SER A 209 3.01 -10.44 -2.41
C SER A 209 3.09 -11.91 -2.80
N SER A 210 2.50 -12.76 -1.97
CA SER A 210 2.14 -14.11 -2.35
C SER A 210 0.71 -14.43 -1.92
N ILE A 211 -0.05 -15.12 -2.78
CA ILE A 211 -1.39 -15.60 -2.44
C ILE A 211 -1.26 -16.90 -1.65
N VAL A 212 -1.69 -16.88 -0.39
CA VAL A 212 -1.64 -18.02 0.53
C VAL A 212 -2.84 -18.93 0.33
N SER A 213 -4.05 -18.37 0.27
CA SER A 213 -5.28 -19.13 0.01
C SER A 213 -6.34 -18.28 -0.68
N VAL A 214 -7.25 -18.94 -1.39
CA VAL A 214 -8.45 -18.34 -1.97
C VAL A 214 -9.61 -19.30 -1.71
N ASP A 215 -10.43 -18.95 -0.73
CA ASP A 215 -11.48 -19.79 -0.17
C ASP A 215 -12.85 -19.24 -0.56
N TYR A 216 -13.64 -20.06 -1.25
CA TYR A 216 -14.99 -19.72 -1.73
C TYR A 216 -15.75 -20.98 -2.16
N GLU A 217 -17.07 -20.91 -2.19
CA GLU A 217 -17.92 -22.00 -2.68
C GLU A 217 -17.84 -22.14 -4.21
N LYS A 218 -17.78 -23.36 -4.73
CA LYS A 218 -17.68 -23.60 -6.19
C LYS A 218 -19.02 -23.52 -6.90
N GLU A 219 -20.12 -23.53 -6.17
CA GLU A 219 -21.47 -23.39 -6.70
C GLU A 219 -22.20 -22.33 -5.88
N VAL A 220 -22.96 -21.47 -6.56
CA VAL A 220 -23.80 -20.43 -5.93
C VAL A 220 -25.15 -20.42 -6.63
N VAL A 221 -26.23 -20.33 -5.87
CA VAL A 221 -27.56 -20.24 -6.44
C VAL A 221 -27.76 -18.83 -7.02
N ILE A 222 -28.36 -18.76 -8.19
CA ILE A 222 -28.71 -17.48 -8.80
C ILE A 222 -29.50 -16.59 -7.83
N GLY A 223 -29.12 -15.32 -7.73
CA GLY A 223 -29.67 -14.34 -6.80
C GLY A 223 -28.94 -14.25 -5.46
N ASP A 224 -28.17 -15.27 -5.08
CA ASP A 224 -27.38 -15.26 -3.84
C ASP A 224 -26.00 -14.62 -4.07
N THR A 225 -25.27 -14.39 -2.97
CA THR A 225 -23.91 -13.87 -2.99
C THR A 225 -22.89 -14.98 -2.76
N LEU A 226 -21.80 -14.95 -3.53
CA LEU A 226 -20.62 -15.78 -3.34
C LEU A 226 -19.63 -15.01 -2.45
N GLN A 227 -19.37 -15.54 -1.26
CA GLN A 227 -18.33 -14.99 -0.38
C GLN A 227 -16.95 -15.49 -0.80
N VAL A 228 -16.03 -14.56 -1.01
CA VAL A 228 -14.65 -14.83 -1.39
C VAL A 228 -13.74 -14.34 -0.26
N LYS A 229 -12.93 -15.25 0.27
CA LYS A 229 -11.89 -14.99 1.25
C LYS A 229 -10.52 -15.24 0.62
N VAL A 230 -9.65 -14.22 0.62
CA VAL A 230 -8.30 -14.32 0.08
C VAL A 230 -7.30 -14.03 1.19
N SER A 231 -6.33 -14.90 1.39
CA SER A 231 -5.22 -14.68 2.31
C SER A 231 -3.99 -14.27 1.50
N VAL A 232 -3.44 -13.10 1.78
CA VAL A 232 -2.29 -12.53 1.04
C VAL A 232 -1.16 -12.25 2.01
N LYS A 233 0.05 -12.68 1.68
CA LYS A 233 1.26 -12.40 2.45
C LYS A 233 2.06 -11.25 1.84
N ASN A 234 2.53 -10.34 2.69
CA ASN A 234 3.48 -9.30 2.31
C ASN A 234 4.89 -9.91 2.20
N GLU A 235 5.46 -9.92 0.99
CA GLU A 235 6.81 -10.44 0.70
C GLU A 235 7.85 -9.32 0.56
N ASN A 236 7.48 -8.07 0.86
CA ASN A 236 8.43 -6.97 0.94
C ASN A 236 9.24 -7.04 2.24
N ASP A 237 10.34 -6.30 2.24
CA ASP A 237 11.16 -5.94 3.40
C ASP A 237 10.63 -4.68 4.14
N PHE A 238 9.48 -4.15 3.70
CA PHE A 238 8.80 -3.02 4.31
C PHE A 238 7.32 -3.30 4.57
N ALA A 239 6.75 -2.58 5.53
CA ALA A 239 5.32 -2.68 5.84
C ALA A 239 4.46 -2.00 4.76
N TRP A 240 3.33 -2.60 4.41
CA TRP A 240 2.34 -1.95 3.57
C TRP A 240 1.49 -1.00 4.39
N PHE A 241 1.37 0.24 3.93
CA PHE A 241 0.48 1.24 4.53
C PHE A 241 -0.74 1.44 3.63
N THR A 242 -1.93 1.24 4.19
CA THR A 242 -3.21 1.44 3.49
C THR A 242 -3.77 2.84 3.68
N SER A 243 -3.09 3.70 4.45
CA SER A 243 -3.41 5.12 4.62
C SER A 243 -2.24 6.01 4.17
N PRO A 244 -2.48 7.13 3.49
CA PRO A 244 -3.79 7.67 3.09
C PRO A 244 -4.37 7.00 1.84
N ASN A 245 -3.61 6.15 1.15
CA ASN A 245 -4.02 5.48 -0.08
C ASN A 245 -4.19 3.98 0.17
N TYR A 246 -5.40 3.48 -0.01
CA TYR A 246 -5.72 2.07 0.19
C TYR A 246 -5.08 1.16 -0.87
N ILE A 247 -4.87 -0.11 -0.49
CA ILE A 247 -4.53 -1.20 -1.42
C ILE A 247 -5.81 -1.96 -1.73
N TYR A 248 -6.30 -1.80 -2.96
CA TYR A 248 -7.55 -2.38 -3.43
C TYR A 248 -7.35 -3.76 -4.01
N VAL A 249 -8.36 -4.62 -3.83
CA VAL A 249 -8.60 -5.73 -4.75
C VAL A 249 -9.25 -5.14 -5.99
N SER A 250 -8.72 -5.44 -7.17
CA SER A 250 -9.31 -5.04 -8.43
C SER A 250 -9.45 -6.23 -9.37
N THR A 251 -10.50 -6.21 -10.17
CA THR A 251 -10.65 -7.11 -11.32
C THR A 251 -9.51 -6.85 -12.30
N LYS A 252 -9.06 -7.90 -12.98
CA LYS A 252 -7.98 -7.82 -13.97
C LYS A 252 -8.22 -6.68 -14.98
N ASP A 253 -7.18 -5.89 -15.21
CA ASP A 253 -7.18 -4.70 -16.08
C ASP A 253 -8.20 -3.62 -15.68
N SER A 254 -8.67 -3.63 -14.43
CA SER A 254 -9.72 -2.74 -13.90
C SER A 254 -11.05 -2.79 -14.68
N LYS A 255 -11.35 -3.91 -15.34
CA LYS A 255 -12.59 -4.09 -16.11
C LYS A 255 -13.79 -4.27 -15.18
N GLU A 256 -14.91 -3.63 -15.47
CA GLU A 256 -16.13 -3.81 -14.67
C GLU A 256 -16.60 -5.27 -14.63
N SER A 257 -16.91 -5.75 -13.44
CA SER A 257 -17.47 -7.08 -13.19
C SER A 257 -18.97 -7.09 -13.42
N ILE A 258 -19.46 -8.09 -14.15
CA ILE A 258 -20.90 -8.38 -14.23
C ILE A 258 -21.44 -8.96 -12.91
N HIS A 259 -20.58 -9.28 -11.95
CA HIS A 259 -20.93 -9.81 -10.64
C HIS A 259 -20.77 -8.77 -9.52
N ALA A 260 -20.45 -7.52 -9.86
CA ALA A 260 -20.36 -6.43 -8.88
C ALA A 260 -21.69 -6.19 -8.16
N ILE A 261 -21.61 -5.92 -6.85
CA ILE A 261 -22.73 -5.52 -6.00
C ILE A 261 -22.73 -4.00 -5.88
N ASN A 262 -23.84 -3.38 -6.29
CA ASN A 262 -23.97 -1.93 -6.26
C ASN A 262 -24.04 -1.42 -4.82
N SER A 263 -23.34 -0.33 -4.51
CA SER A 263 -23.23 0.29 -3.18
C SER A 263 -22.42 -0.50 -2.13
N GLU A 264 -21.95 -1.71 -2.45
CA GLU A 264 -21.05 -2.47 -1.57
C GLU A 264 -19.60 -2.45 -2.10
N TRP A 265 -19.43 -2.60 -3.42
CA TRP A 265 -18.11 -2.47 -4.04
C TRP A 265 -17.72 -0.99 -4.12
N GLU A 266 -16.44 -0.68 -3.88
CA GLU A 266 -15.87 0.67 -4.03
C GLU A 266 -16.05 1.22 -5.46
N SER A 267 -16.01 0.31 -6.45
CA SER A 267 -16.43 0.55 -7.83
C SER A 267 -16.72 -0.79 -8.50
N PHE A 268 -17.35 -0.82 -9.68
CA PHE A 268 -17.65 -2.09 -10.36
C PHE A 268 -16.41 -2.92 -10.76
N SER A 269 -15.20 -2.40 -10.61
CA SER A 269 -13.94 -3.13 -10.78
C SER A 269 -13.11 -3.27 -9.51
N LYS A 270 -13.61 -2.82 -8.36
CA LYS A 270 -12.91 -2.85 -7.07
C LYS A 270 -13.86 -3.32 -5.96
N PRO A 271 -13.89 -4.63 -5.67
CA PRO A 271 -14.76 -5.17 -4.63
C PRO A 271 -14.50 -4.60 -3.24
N THR A 272 -13.23 -4.44 -2.89
CA THR A 272 -12.83 -4.07 -1.53
C THR A 272 -11.38 -3.58 -1.52
N TYR A 273 -10.88 -3.28 -0.33
CA TYR A 273 -9.49 -2.95 -0.03
C TYR A 273 -9.06 -3.60 1.29
N ILE A 274 -7.76 -3.68 1.53
CA ILE A 274 -7.18 -4.17 2.79
C ILE A 274 -7.61 -3.25 3.93
N LYS A 275 -8.32 -3.78 4.94
CA LYS A 275 -8.93 -2.97 6.01
C LYS A 275 -7.95 -2.63 7.13
N GLU A 276 -6.90 -3.44 7.28
CA GLU A 276 -5.79 -3.23 8.19
C GLU A 276 -5.01 -1.98 7.77
N GLU A 277 -4.70 -1.11 8.74
CA GLU A 277 -3.94 0.12 8.47
C GLU A 277 -2.50 -0.18 8.02
N VAL A 278 -1.94 -1.26 8.57
CA VAL A 278 -0.55 -1.70 8.34
C VAL A 278 -0.50 -3.22 8.21
N VAL A 279 0.22 -3.70 7.20
CA VAL A 279 0.60 -5.12 7.07
C VAL A 279 2.13 -5.21 7.12
N LYS A 280 2.70 -5.71 8.22
CA LYS A 280 4.16 -5.74 8.40
C LYS A 280 4.82 -6.67 7.37
N ALA A 281 6.12 -6.52 7.18
CA ALA A 281 6.90 -7.41 6.33
C ALA A 281 6.76 -8.87 6.81
N GLY A 282 6.38 -9.78 5.91
CA GLY A 282 6.16 -11.19 6.22
C GLY A 282 4.78 -11.55 6.76
N ASP A 283 3.97 -10.57 7.17
CA ASP A 283 2.61 -10.81 7.70
C ASP A 283 1.64 -11.24 6.60
N THR A 284 0.60 -11.97 7.00
CA THR A 284 -0.52 -12.37 6.14
C THR A 284 -1.78 -11.62 6.54
N VAL A 285 -2.49 -11.10 5.55
CA VAL A 285 -3.75 -10.39 5.71
C VAL A 285 -4.89 -11.12 5.04
N GLU A 286 -6.07 -11.09 5.66
CA GLU A 286 -7.29 -11.71 5.13
C GLU A 286 -8.20 -10.65 4.50
N ILE A 287 -8.56 -10.86 3.24
CA ILE A 287 -9.42 -9.95 2.49
C ILE A 287 -10.73 -10.65 2.16
N LEU A 288 -11.85 -10.02 2.53
CA LEU A 288 -13.20 -10.54 2.34
C LEU A 288 -13.99 -9.64 1.38
N PHE A 289 -14.64 -10.25 0.40
CA PHE A 289 -15.62 -9.57 -0.46
C PHE A 289 -16.67 -10.54 -1.01
N GLU A 290 -17.76 -9.98 -1.51
CA GLU A 290 -18.88 -10.74 -2.06
C GLU A 290 -19.05 -10.48 -3.57
N MET A 291 -19.51 -11.51 -4.30
CA MET A 291 -19.86 -11.44 -5.72
C MET A 291 -21.32 -11.85 -5.91
N LEU A 292 -22.09 -11.11 -6.71
CA LEU A 292 -23.50 -11.40 -6.95
C LEU A 292 -23.70 -12.39 -8.11
N ALA A 293 -24.40 -13.49 -7.82
CA ALA A 293 -24.77 -14.50 -8.80
C ALA A 293 -25.99 -14.08 -9.65
N LYS A 294 -25.88 -13.00 -10.44
CA LYS A 294 -26.98 -12.47 -11.28
C LYS A 294 -26.93 -12.86 -12.76
N SER A 295 -25.98 -13.73 -13.15
CA SER A 295 -25.81 -14.17 -14.53
C SER A 295 -26.47 -15.53 -14.79
N LYS A 296 -26.56 -15.94 -16.06
CA LYS A 296 -27.13 -17.23 -16.46
C LYS A 296 -26.48 -18.40 -15.72
N PRO A 297 -27.22 -19.48 -15.39
CA PRO A 297 -26.57 -20.68 -14.88
C PRO A 297 -25.46 -21.17 -15.82
N GLY A 298 -24.30 -21.47 -15.27
CA GLY A 298 -23.09 -21.75 -16.04
C GLY A 298 -21.81 -21.57 -15.23
N LYS A 299 -20.66 -21.86 -15.86
CA LYS A 299 -19.33 -21.68 -15.26
C LYS A 299 -18.79 -20.29 -15.54
N TYR A 300 -18.27 -19.65 -14.50
CA TYR A 300 -17.69 -18.32 -14.54
C TYR A 300 -16.28 -18.37 -13.98
N LYS A 301 -15.43 -17.48 -14.52
CA LYS A 301 -14.07 -17.25 -14.05
C LYS A 301 -13.85 -15.75 -14.04
N GLU A 302 -13.45 -15.23 -12.89
CA GLU A 302 -13.02 -13.85 -12.75
C GLU A 302 -11.65 -13.79 -12.09
N SER A 303 -10.76 -12.97 -12.67
CA SER A 303 -9.40 -12.80 -12.20
C SER A 303 -9.28 -11.47 -11.47
N PHE A 304 -8.58 -11.47 -10.34
CA PHE A 304 -8.35 -10.30 -9.50
C PHE A 304 -6.86 -10.13 -9.23
N TYR A 305 -6.47 -8.95 -8.78
CA TYR A 305 -5.14 -8.62 -8.30
C TYR A 305 -5.20 -7.47 -7.29
N LEU A 306 -4.11 -7.22 -6.57
CA LEU A 306 -4.00 -6.08 -5.66
C LEU A 306 -3.30 -4.89 -6.33
N MET A 307 -3.80 -3.69 -6.05
CA MET A 307 -3.22 -2.44 -6.56
C MET A 307 -3.39 -1.30 -5.56
N LYS A 308 -2.40 -0.41 -5.47
CA LYS A 308 -2.50 0.83 -4.69
C LYS A 308 -2.93 2.01 -5.56
N SER A 309 -2.51 2.02 -6.82
CA SER A 309 -2.93 2.98 -7.84
C SER A 309 -2.83 2.35 -9.23
N SER A 310 -3.27 3.04 -10.29
CA SER A 310 -3.15 2.54 -11.67
C SER A 310 -1.72 2.19 -12.07
N ASP A 311 -0.75 2.88 -11.45
CA ASP A 311 0.67 2.78 -11.79
C ASP A 311 1.43 1.90 -10.79
N ILE A 312 0.79 1.52 -9.66
CA ILE A 312 1.38 0.74 -8.58
C ILE A 312 0.54 -0.51 -8.37
N VAL A 313 0.95 -1.57 -9.06
CA VAL A 313 0.38 -2.91 -8.95
C VAL A 313 1.22 -3.72 -7.95
N VAL A 314 0.56 -4.54 -7.14
CA VAL A 314 1.26 -5.46 -6.24
C VAL A 314 1.64 -6.71 -7.03
N ASP A 315 2.92 -6.97 -7.15
CA ASP A 315 3.46 -8.12 -7.85
C ASP A 315 3.02 -9.44 -7.20
N ALA A 316 2.79 -10.44 -8.05
CA ALA A 316 2.37 -11.80 -7.67
C ALA A 316 1.08 -11.88 -6.82
N SER A 317 0.24 -10.83 -6.88
CA SER A 317 -1.05 -10.76 -6.18
C SER A 317 -2.25 -11.28 -6.99
N SER A 318 -2.02 -11.84 -8.19
CA SER A 318 -3.11 -12.27 -9.06
C SER A 318 -3.72 -13.59 -8.60
N PHE A 319 -5.05 -13.67 -8.58
CA PHE A 319 -5.79 -14.89 -8.26
C PHE A 319 -7.08 -15.02 -9.05
N ASP A 320 -7.60 -16.24 -9.16
CA ASP A 320 -8.80 -16.58 -9.92
C ASP A 320 -9.93 -17.09 -9.01
N VAL A 321 -11.14 -16.60 -9.26
CA VAL A 321 -12.39 -17.11 -8.67
C VAL A 321 -13.17 -17.83 -9.76
N GLU A 322 -13.20 -19.16 -9.68
CA GLU A 322 -13.87 -20.06 -10.63
C GLU A 322 -15.05 -20.75 -9.98
N PHE A 323 -16.26 -20.35 -10.34
CA PHE A 323 -17.51 -20.80 -9.71
C PHE A 323 -18.59 -21.10 -10.74
N SER A 324 -19.61 -21.85 -10.33
CA SER A 324 -20.77 -22.15 -11.16
C SER A 324 -22.02 -21.52 -10.58
N ILE A 325 -22.73 -20.74 -11.39
CA ILE A 325 -24.07 -20.28 -11.02
C ILE A 325 -25.04 -21.41 -11.33
N VAL A 326 -25.84 -21.82 -10.35
CA VAL A 326 -26.87 -22.85 -10.49
C VAL A 326 -28.26 -22.26 -10.27
N LYS A 327 -29.25 -22.85 -10.93
CA LYS A 327 -30.66 -22.43 -10.79
C LYS A 327 -31.25 -22.77 -9.40
N GLY A 328 -30.74 -23.81 -8.75
CA GLY A 328 -31.35 -24.37 -7.54
C GLY A 328 -32.80 -24.82 -7.80
N SER A 329 -33.71 -24.53 -6.87
CA SER A 329 -35.15 -24.76 -7.01
C SER A 329 -35.92 -23.60 -7.65
N ASN A 330 -35.22 -22.53 -8.04
CA ASN A 330 -35.86 -21.30 -8.49
C ASN A 330 -36.39 -21.45 -9.93
N LYS A 331 -37.51 -20.79 -10.24
CA LYS A 331 -37.88 -20.52 -11.63
C LYS A 331 -37.16 -19.26 -12.05
N ILE A 332 -36.55 -19.25 -13.24
CA ILE A 332 -35.75 -18.12 -13.70
C ILE A 332 -36.16 -17.69 -15.09
N ILE A 333 -35.99 -16.41 -15.36
CA ILE A 333 -36.19 -15.81 -16.67
C ILE A 333 -34.95 -15.02 -17.08
N GLU A 334 -34.64 -15.04 -18.36
CA GLU A 334 -33.67 -14.18 -19.02
C GLU A 334 -34.37 -13.05 -19.75
N ILE A 335 -33.82 -11.84 -19.67
CA ILE A 335 -34.30 -10.69 -20.43
C ILE A 335 -33.87 -10.78 -21.89
N VAL A 336 -34.85 -10.63 -22.80
CA VAL A 336 -34.69 -10.68 -24.25
C VAL A 336 -35.42 -9.50 -24.91
N SER A 337 -34.68 -8.45 -25.21
CA SER A 337 -35.02 -7.11 -25.68
C SER A 337 -33.96 -6.63 -26.69
N PRO A 338 -33.74 -7.36 -27.81
CA PRO A 338 -32.68 -7.04 -28.76
C PRO A 338 -32.84 -5.69 -29.45
N GLU A 339 -34.05 -5.14 -29.51
CA GLU A 339 -34.35 -3.84 -30.13
C GLU A 339 -33.91 -2.66 -29.24
N TYR A 340 -34.05 -2.79 -27.92
CA TYR A 340 -33.83 -1.69 -26.99
C TYR A 340 -32.60 -1.87 -26.10
N GLY A 341 -32.11 -3.11 -25.94
CA GLY A 341 -30.99 -3.45 -25.07
C GLY A 341 -31.34 -3.45 -23.57
N PHE A 342 -32.56 -3.08 -23.19
CA PHE A 342 -33.03 -3.04 -21.82
C PHE A 342 -34.56 -3.20 -21.71
N VAL A 343 -35.05 -3.42 -20.49
CA VAL A 343 -36.46 -3.47 -20.12
C VAL A 343 -36.67 -2.76 -18.79
N ASN A 344 -37.76 -2.00 -18.67
CA ASN A 344 -38.10 -1.34 -17.40
C ASN A 344 -38.74 -2.35 -16.44
N ILE A 345 -38.21 -2.43 -15.22
CA ILE A 345 -38.83 -3.09 -14.08
C ILE A 345 -39.84 -2.13 -13.46
N ARG A 346 -41.05 -2.60 -13.16
CA ARG A 346 -42.15 -1.78 -12.64
C ARG A 346 -42.64 -2.24 -11.28
N GLU A 347 -43.19 -1.33 -10.48
CA GLU A 347 -43.75 -1.66 -9.16
C GLU A 347 -45.00 -2.56 -9.24
N CYS A 348 -45.75 -2.52 -10.35
CA CYS A 348 -46.93 -3.35 -10.59
C CYS A 348 -47.07 -3.78 -12.06
N LYS A 349 -48.01 -4.71 -12.32
CA LYS A 349 -48.23 -5.41 -13.60
C LYS A 349 -48.86 -4.57 -14.75
N TRP A 350 -48.61 -3.27 -14.82
CA TRP A 350 -49.19 -2.39 -15.86
C TRP A 350 -48.18 -1.40 -16.42
N TYR A 351 -48.36 -1.00 -17.68
CA TYR A 351 -47.53 0.01 -18.33
C TYR A 351 -47.63 1.42 -17.70
N SER A 352 -48.69 1.69 -16.93
CA SER A 352 -48.89 2.93 -16.18
C SER A 352 -48.16 2.95 -14.84
N CYS A 353 -47.74 1.79 -14.32
CA CYS A 353 -47.06 1.69 -13.02
C CYS A 353 -45.70 2.38 -13.02
N LYS A 354 -45.26 2.89 -11.86
CA LYS A 354 -43.95 3.54 -11.73
C LYS A 354 -42.83 2.57 -12.15
N LYS A 355 -41.88 3.09 -12.90
CA LYS A 355 -40.61 2.42 -13.19
C LYS A 355 -39.75 2.48 -11.94
N VAL A 356 -39.34 1.31 -11.45
CA VAL A 356 -38.56 1.18 -10.22
C VAL A 356 -37.10 0.90 -10.52
N GLU A 357 -36.81 0.21 -11.63
CA GLU A 357 -35.46 -0.15 -12.02
C GLU A 357 -35.41 -0.48 -13.53
N VAL A 358 -34.21 -0.68 -14.08
CA VAL A 358 -33.99 -1.15 -15.46
C VAL A 358 -33.18 -2.45 -15.45
N ALA A 359 -33.63 -3.43 -16.23
CA ALA A 359 -32.88 -4.66 -16.51
C ALA A 359 -32.29 -4.59 -17.92
N ASN A 360 -31.03 -4.99 -18.08
CA ASN A 360 -30.35 -5.02 -19.37
C ASN A 360 -30.63 -6.33 -20.12
N GLU A 361 -30.36 -6.32 -21.43
CA GLU A 361 -30.42 -7.50 -22.25
C GLU A 361 -29.51 -8.61 -21.72
N GLY A 362 -30.05 -9.82 -21.57
CA GLY A 362 -29.32 -10.98 -21.07
C GLY A 362 -29.23 -11.11 -19.55
N ASP A 363 -29.71 -10.13 -18.77
CA ASP A 363 -29.86 -10.26 -17.32
C ASP A 363 -30.79 -11.42 -16.98
N VAL A 364 -30.54 -12.09 -15.84
CA VAL A 364 -31.35 -13.23 -15.38
C VAL A 364 -31.88 -12.97 -13.99
N PHE A 365 -33.17 -13.25 -13.79
CA PHE A 365 -33.85 -13.03 -12.53
C PHE A 365 -34.61 -14.26 -12.07
N ILE A 366 -34.72 -14.42 -10.75
CA ILE A 366 -35.67 -15.34 -10.13
C ILE A 366 -37.07 -14.81 -10.38
N THR A 367 -37.96 -15.64 -10.92
CA THR A 367 -39.39 -15.33 -11.04
C THR A 367 -40.20 -16.05 -9.95
N THR A 368 -41.00 -15.27 -9.23
CA THR A 368 -41.88 -15.77 -8.17
C THR A 368 -43.30 -16.03 -8.68
N LYS A 369 -43.75 -15.28 -9.69
CA LYS A 369 -45.12 -15.38 -10.25
C LYS A 369 -45.15 -15.06 -11.73
N LYS A 370 -46.14 -15.63 -12.41
CA LYS A 370 -46.52 -15.31 -13.79
C LYS A 370 -48.02 -15.07 -13.85
N GLU A 371 -48.44 -13.87 -14.23
CA GLU A 371 -49.84 -13.46 -14.24
C GLU A 371 -50.10 -12.42 -15.33
N ASP A 372 -51.19 -12.58 -16.08
CA ASP A 372 -51.64 -11.63 -17.11
C ASP A 372 -50.57 -11.20 -18.14
N GLY A 373 -49.64 -12.09 -18.47
CA GLY A 373 -48.54 -11.80 -19.39
C GLY A 373 -47.39 -11.00 -18.77
N TRP A 374 -47.26 -11.00 -17.45
CA TRP A 374 -46.15 -10.40 -16.72
C TRP A 374 -45.48 -11.41 -15.78
N TYR A 375 -44.18 -11.25 -15.56
CA TYR A 375 -43.43 -11.96 -14.53
C TYR A 375 -43.18 -11.03 -13.34
N GLU A 376 -43.48 -11.51 -12.13
CA GLU A 376 -42.91 -10.96 -10.90
C GLU A 376 -41.50 -11.53 -10.76
N ILE A 377 -40.52 -10.64 -10.64
CA ILE A 377 -39.11 -10.98 -10.46
C ILE A 377 -38.59 -10.45 -9.13
N VAL A 378 -37.55 -11.11 -8.62
CA VAL A 378 -36.73 -10.62 -7.52
C VAL A 378 -35.48 -9.97 -8.11
N TYR A 379 -35.22 -8.72 -7.73
CA TYR A 379 -34.02 -7.95 -8.09
C TYR A 379 -33.56 -7.19 -6.85
N GLY A 380 -32.26 -6.83 -6.75
CA GLY A 380 -31.63 -5.98 -5.72
C GLY A 380 -32.20 -6.03 -4.29
N ASP A 381 -31.43 -6.47 -3.30
CA ASP A 381 -31.84 -6.54 -1.88
C ASP A 381 -33.20 -7.24 -1.66
N ASN A 382 -33.51 -8.29 -2.44
CA ASN A 382 -34.80 -8.98 -2.42
C ASN A 382 -36.03 -8.12 -2.75
N LYS A 383 -35.86 -7.00 -3.47
CA LYS A 383 -36.99 -6.20 -3.99
C LYS A 383 -37.72 -6.98 -5.07
N LYS A 384 -39.02 -6.66 -5.22
CA LYS A 384 -39.89 -7.29 -6.22
C LYS A 384 -40.35 -6.28 -7.25
N GLY A 385 -40.46 -6.74 -8.48
CA GLY A 385 -40.89 -5.93 -9.60
C GLY A 385 -41.45 -6.76 -10.73
N TRP A 386 -42.09 -6.09 -11.67
CA TRP A 386 -42.81 -6.73 -12.76
C TRP A 386 -42.17 -6.40 -14.10
N ILE A 387 -41.99 -7.44 -14.91
CA ILE A 387 -41.48 -7.35 -16.28
C ILE A 387 -42.50 -7.97 -17.23
N TYR A 388 -42.69 -7.33 -18.39
CA TYR A 388 -43.61 -7.84 -19.41
C TYR A 388 -43.04 -9.09 -20.08
N GLN A 389 -43.84 -10.16 -20.15
CA GLN A 389 -43.41 -11.48 -20.64
C GLN A 389 -42.82 -11.45 -22.05
N LYS A 390 -43.24 -10.52 -22.92
CA LYS A 390 -42.71 -10.40 -24.28
C LYS A 390 -41.19 -10.24 -24.31
N TYR A 391 -40.61 -9.64 -23.26
CA TYR A 391 -39.17 -9.40 -23.15
C TYR A 391 -38.47 -10.38 -22.20
N ALA A 392 -39.06 -11.55 -21.95
CA ALA A 392 -38.52 -12.53 -21.03
C ALA A 392 -38.66 -13.96 -21.55
N ARG A 393 -37.60 -14.75 -21.40
CA ARG A 393 -37.53 -16.17 -21.77
C ARG A 393 -37.28 -17.01 -20.52
N GLU A 394 -38.13 -18.00 -20.26
CA GLU A 394 -37.90 -18.97 -19.18
C GLU A 394 -36.68 -19.86 -19.52
N LEU A 395 -35.81 -20.11 -18.53
CA LEU A 395 -34.65 -20.99 -18.63
C LEU A 395 -34.82 -22.27 -17.82
#